data_AF-A0A7K4ZXQ8-F1
#
_entry.id   AF-A0A7K4ZXQ8-F1
#
_cell.length_a   1.000
_cell.length_b   1.000
_cell.length_c   1.000
_cell.angle_alpha   90.00
_cell.angle_beta   90.00
_cell.angle_gamma   90.00
#
_symmetry.space_group_name_H-M   'P 1'
#
loop_
_entity.id
_entity.type
_entity.pdbx_description
1 polymer ?
#
loop_
_entity_poly.entity_id
_entity_poly.type
_entity_poly.pdbx_seq_one_letter_code
_entity_poly.pdbx_strand_id
1 'polypeptide(L)'
;MAARGCGRLLWHGRRCCSQAESAVPQRLPDSLYPPIVASATAKSKAAKRRRQEYFHQRVHAAPSIEEKLRLYGQRQRPKYVVYPQTFALNADRWYRGFTKTVFVPGLPPRAAAAAPEVAGASGAAAAKPPVGAVPFLDVGELRSLACDALLQESFYQHKKRPHLYCHQDHTPGPFLTQLVSTLTASLCRLNPLLASSSLDLKPEVNYYWLHGEEVVVHGHRKGRVDPVRFQIDDKPHLQIRVPKQLPEIVPLESDLGEVPVIDHKPSKLPLFKRQYENKVFIGSKVADPCCYGHTQFHLIPDKLNRQRLVKANLEDQIEVRNRANGIASLFAWTAAQAMYQGFWSEADVTRPFVSQAVVTDGKYFAFFCYQLNTLALTVETIRNNSRKNICWGTESKPLYDVVEDGSVKGFNDEVLLQLVRFLLNRPKEL
;
A
#
# COMPACT_ATOMS: atom_id res chain seq x y z
N MET A 1 62.32 -35.82 -74.81
CA MET A 1 60.95 -36.00 -75.35
C MET A 1 60.30 -34.62 -75.38
N ALA A 2 60.34 -33.87 -76.48
CA ALA A 2 59.35 -33.85 -77.58
C ALA A 2 57.91 -33.61 -77.06
N ALA A 3 57.08 -32.67 -77.52
CA ALA A 3 57.17 -31.57 -78.47
C ALA A 3 56.00 -30.60 -78.17
N ARG A 4 56.09 -29.36 -78.67
CA ARG A 4 55.03 -28.34 -78.71
C ARG A 4 53.85 -28.78 -79.60
N GLY A 5 52.64 -28.31 -79.30
CA GLY A 5 51.49 -28.40 -80.22
C GLY A 5 50.35 -27.46 -79.84
N CYS A 6 50.30 -26.30 -80.49
CA CYS A 6 49.14 -25.40 -80.52
C CYS A 6 47.97 -26.05 -81.27
N GLY A 7 46.75 -25.85 -80.78
CA GLY A 7 45.52 -26.10 -81.54
C GLY A 7 44.40 -25.18 -81.08
N ARG A 8 44.24 -24.03 -81.75
CA ARG A 8 43.04 -23.19 -81.66
C ARG A 8 41.91 -23.89 -82.41
N LEU A 9 40.74 -24.07 -81.78
CA LEU A 9 39.48 -24.30 -82.48
C LEU A 9 38.47 -23.25 -82.03
N LEU A 10 38.22 -22.31 -82.93
CA LEU A 10 37.09 -21.41 -82.93
C LEU A 10 35.83 -22.21 -83.23
N TRP A 11 34.79 -22.10 -82.40
CA TRP A 11 33.43 -22.44 -82.79
C TRP A 11 32.54 -21.24 -82.53
N HIS A 12 32.17 -20.56 -83.62
CA HIS A 12 31.10 -19.59 -83.66
C HIS A 12 29.75 -20.31 -83.76
N GLY A 13 28.84 -19.95 -82.86
CA GLY A 13 27.47 -19.58 -83.23
C GLY A 13 26.42 -20.70 -83.24
N ARG A 14 25.62 -20.75 -82.16
CA ARG A 14 24.15 -20.67 -82.29
C ARG A 14 23.60 -19.75 -81.21
N ARG A 15 23.07 -18.61 -81.66
CA ARG A 15 22.18 -17.74 -80.88
C ARG A 15 20.82 -18.42 -80.82
N CYS A 16 20.35 -18.76 -79.62
CA CYS A 16 18.93 -18.79 -79.32
C CYS A 16 18.64 -17.53 -78.50
N CYS A 17 17.95 -16.58 -79.10
CA CYS A 17 17.33 -15.47 -78.37
C CYS A 17 16.08 -16.03 -77.68
N SER A 18 16.16 -16.32 -76.38
CA SER A 18 14.96 -16.32 -75.54
C SER A 18 14.77 -14.93 -74.96
N GLN A 19 13.64 -14.33 -75.30
CA GLN A 19 13.19 -13.04 -74.77
C GLN A 19 13.07 -13.10 -73.24
N ALA A 20 13.35 -11.94 -72.64
CA ALA A 20 13.45 -11.73 -71.21
C ALA A 20 12.15 -12.01 -70.46
N GLU A 21 12.23 -12.87 -69.44
CA GLU A 21 11.45 -12.66 -68.23
C GLU A 21 12.23 -11.66 -67.38
N SER A 22 11.63 -10.49 -67.13
CA SER A 22 12.12 -9.53 -66.16
C SER A 22 12.11 -10.16 -64.77
N ALA A 23 13.21 -10.80 -64.40
CA ALA A 23 13.44 -11.20 -63.03
C ALA A 23 13.41 -9.91 -62.18
N VAL A 24 12.34 -9.77 -61.39
CA VAL A 24 12.26 -8.83 -60.28
C VAL A 24 13.61 -8.87 -59.55
N PRO A 25 14.26 -7.73 -59.26
CA PRO A 25 15.52 -7.77 -58.52
C PRO A 25 15.27 -8.54 -57.23
N GLN A 26 15.88 -9.72 -57.12
CA GLN A 26 15.83 -10.52 -55.90
C GLN A 26 16.38 -9.61 -54.81
N ARG A 27 15.52 -9.21 -53.87
CA ARG A 27 15.95 -8.47 -52.68
C ARG A 27 17.09 -9.27 -52.07
N LEU A 28 18.26 -8.65 -51.94
CA LEU A 28 19.37 -9.22 -51.18
C LEU A 28 18.81 -9.68 -49.82
N PRO A 29 19.18 -10.87 -49.32
CA PRO A 29 18.68 -11.32 -48.03
C PRO A 29 19.04 -10.26 -46.99
N ASP A 30 18.04 -9.74 -46.27
CA ASP A 30 18.25 -8.74 -45.23
C ASP A 30 19.34 -9.24 -44.27
N SER A 31 20.38 -8.43 -44.06
CA SER A 31 21.50 -8.83 -43.21
C SER A 31 21.04 -9.06 -41.77
N LEU A 32 21.04 -10.32 -41.33
CA LEU A 32 20.65 -10.72 -39.97
C LEU A 32 21.83 -10.56 -39.01
N TYR A 33 22.11 -9.31 -38.60
CA TYR A 33 23.10 -9.05 -37.55
C TYR A 33 22.60 -9.54 -36.18
N PRO A 34 23.50 -10.04 -35.32
CA PRO A 34 23.13 -10.36 -33.95
C PRO A 34 22.74 -9.09 -33.17
N PRO A 35 21.85 -9.20 -32.17
CA PRO A 35 21.46 -8.06 -31.36
C PRO A 35 22.66 -7.50 -30.58
N ILE A 36 22.75 -6.18 -30.49
CA ILE A 36 23.80 -5.48 -29.75
C ILE A 36 23.49 -5.56 -28.25
N VAL A 37 23.94 -6.64 -27.60
CA VAL A 37 23.68 -6.91 -26.18
C VAL A 37 24.93 -7.42 -25.47
N ALA A 38 25.16 -6.97 -24.23
CA ALA A 38 26.34 -7.36 -23.43
C ALA A 38 26.28 -8.84 -23.02
N SER A 39 27.40 -9.57 -22.95
CA SER A 39 27.40 -11.00 -22.55
C SER A 39 26.69 -11.28 -21.19
N ALA A 40 26.04 -12.44 -21.03
CA ALA A 40 25.32 -12.79 -19.79
C ALA A 40 26.21 -13.37 -18.67
N THR A 41 27.27 -14.09 -19.02
CA THR A 41 28.11 -14.87 -18.08
C THR A 41 29.34 -14.11 -17.58
N ALA A 42 29.74 -13.01 -18.22
CA ALA A 42 30.92 -12.26 -17.83
C ALA A 42 30.80 -11.64 -16.42
N LYS A 43 31.96 -11.39 -15.82
CA LYS A 43 32.10 -10.70 -14.52
C LYS A 43 32.15 -9.18 -14.70
N SER A 44 31.14 -8.61 -15.35
CA SER A 44 31.04 -7.16 -15.60
C SER A 44 29.74 -6.56 -15.05
N LYS A 45 29.68 -5.22 -14.96
CA LYS A 45 28.45 -4.48 -14.56
C LYS A 45 27.34 -4.69 -15.60
N ALA A 46 27.66 -4.65 -16.89
CA ALA A 46 26.70 -4.87 -17.97
C ALA A 46 26.11 -6.30 -17.93
N ALA A 47 26.95 -7.31 -17.68
CA ALA A 47 26.47 -8.69 -17.51
C ALA A 47 25.56 -8.85 -16.28
N LYS A 48 25.80 -8.10 -15.19
CA LYS A 48 24.91 -8.08 -14.01
C LYS A 48 23.53 -7.52 -14.37
N ARG A 49 23.46 -6.42 -15.14
CA ARG A 49 22.20 -5.84 -15.61
C ARG A 49 21.44 -6.80 -16.52
N ARG A 50 22.11 -7.42 -17.50
CA ARG A 50 21.48 -8.43 -18.37
C ARG A 50 20.91 -9.63 -17.59
N ARG A 51 21.58 -10.09 -16.53
CA ARG A 51 21.04 -11.14 -15.64
C ARG A 51 19.80 -10.68 -14.86
N GLN A 52 19.74 -9.41 -14.50
CA GLN A 52 18.58 -8.82 -13.85
C GLN A 52 17.40 -8.70 -14.83
N GLU A 53 17.66 -8.27 -16.06
CA GLU A 53 16.66 -8.25 -17.15
C GLU A 53 16.09 -9.66 -17.40
N TYR A 54 16.93 -10.70 -17.46
CA TYR A 54 16.45 -12.08 -17.59
C TYR A 54 15.60 -12.52 -16.41
N PHE A 55 15.93 -12.08 -15.19
CA PHE A 55 15.10 -12.35 -14.03
C PHE A 55 13.75 -11.63 -14.14
N HIS A 56 13.73 -10.37 -14.56
CA HIS A 56 12.50 -9.61 -14.79
C HIS A 56 11.62 -10.29 -15.85
N GLN A 57 12.20 -10.70 -16.97
CA GLN A 57 11.51 -11.44 -18.03
C GLN A 57 10.87 -12.74 -17.50
N ARG A 58 11.59 -13.48 -16.66
CA ARG A 58 11.05 -14.68 -16.00
C ARG A 58 9.87 -14.36 -15.08
N VAL A 59 9.92 -13.26 -14.33
CA VAL A 59 8.80 -12.81 -13.49
C VAL A 59 7.61 -12.36 -14.35
N HIS A 60 7.85 -11.67 -15.46
CA HIS A 60 6.79 -11.28 -16.40
C HIS A 60 6.11 -12.50 -17.04
N ALA A 61 6.89 -13.51 -17.43
CA ALA A 61 6.42 -14.73 -18.07
C ALA A 61 5.71 -15.71 -17.12
N ALA A 62 5.79 -15.49 -15.81
CA ALA A 62 5.16 -16.39 -14.84
C ALA A 62 3.62 -16.40 -15.00
N PRO A 63 2.99 -17.57 -15.14
CA PRO A 63 1.56 -17.71 -15.44
C PRO A 63 0.65 -17.34 -14.26
N SER A 64 1.10 -17.55 -13.01
CA SER A 64 0.29 -17.31 -11.82
C SER A 64 0.88 -16.24 -10.90
N ILE A 65 0.01 -15.58 -10.13
CA ILE A 65 0.42 -14.59 -9.13
C ILE A 65 1.26 -15.25 -8.03
N GLU A 66 0.90 -16.45 -7.60
CA GLU A 66 1.64 -17.20 -6.57
C GLU A 66 3.09 -17.47 -7.00
N GLU A 67 3.29 -17.84 -8.27
CA GLU A 67 4.63 -18.03 -8.82
C GLU A 67 5.41 -16.72 -8.90
N LYS A 68 4.76 -15.62 -9.29
CA LYS A 68 5.39 -14.27 -9.27
C LYS A 68 5.85 -13.90 -7.85
N LEU A 69 4.99 -14.08 -6.85
CA LEU A 69 5.31 -13.82 -5.45
C LEU A 69 6.46 -14.71 -4.96
N ARG A 70 6.45 -16.00 -5.33
CA ARG A 70 7.54 -16.94 -5.01
C ARG A 70 8.87 -16.50 -5.61
N LEU A 71 8.89 -16.13 -6.89
CA LEU A 71 10.11 -15.65 -7.57
C LEU A 71 10.63 -14.35 -6.93
N TYR A 72 9.73 -13.43 -6.63
CA TYR A 72 10.06 -12.15 -5.98
C TYR A 72 10.63 -12.36 -4.57
N GLY A 73 10.05 -13.28 -3.79
CA GLY A 73 10.46 -13.62 -2.43
C GLY A 73 11.68 -14.53 -2.31
N GLN A 74 12.09 -15.22 -3.40
CA GLN A 74 13.09 -16.29 -3.37
C GLN A 74 14.44 -15.88 -2.78
N ARG A 75 14.89 -14.65 -3.07
CA ARG A 75 16.24 -14.19 -2.67
C ARG A 75 16.21 -13.47 -1.34
N GLN A 76 16.57 -14.20 -0.28
CA GLN A 76 16.74 -13.63 1.06
C GLN A 76 18.10 -12.93 1.20
N ARG A 77 18.08 -11.66 1.61
CA ARG A 77 19.24 -10.82 1.89
C ARG A 77 18.92 -9.91 3.08
N PRO A 78 19.93 -9.31 3.73
CA PRO A 78 19.69 -8.34 4.78
C PRO A 78 18.79 -7.20 4.29
N LYS A 79 17.70 -6.94 5.02
CA LYS A 79 16.67 -5.94 4.73
C LYS A 79 16.34 -5.18 6.00
N TYR A 80 16.01 -3.89 5.87
CA TYR A 80 15.55 -3.07 6.97
C TYR A 80 14.14 -3.49 7.36
N VAL A 81 13.91 -3.69 8.66
CA VAL A 81 12.56 -3.94 9.20
C VAL A 81 11.96 -2.62 9.63
N VAL A 82 10.93 -2.18 8.90
CA VAL A 82 10.21 -0.93 9.16
C VAL A 82 9.02 -1.26 10.05
N TYR A 83 9.00 -0.68 11.24
CA TYR A 83 7.93 -0.88 12.22
C TYR A 83 6.92 0.27 12.12
N PRO A 84 5.64 0.03 11.75
CA PRO A 84 4.64 1.09 11.69
C PRO A 84 4.49 1.80 13.04
N GLN A 85 4.37 1.01 14.12
CA GLN A 85 4.34 1.49 15.51
C GLN A 85 5.77 1.68 16.07
N THR A 86 6.43 2.75 15.65
CA THR A 86 7.81 3.07 16.05
C THR A 86 7.89 4.10 17.17
N PHE A 87 8.95 4.03 17.98
CA PHE A 87 9.29 5.05 18.98
C PHE A 87 10.21 6.15 18.43
N ALA A 88 10.70 6.00 17.19
CA ALA A 88 11.66 6.91 16.59
C ALA A 88 11.10 8.32 16.38
N LEU A 89 11.95 9.33 16.57
CA LEU A 89 11.59 10.74 16.38
C LEU A 89 11.50 11.08 14.90
N ASN A 90 10.50 11.90 14.53
CA ASN A 90 10.29 12.38 13.16
C ASN A 90 10.25 11.26 12.10
N ALA A 91 9.74 10.08 12.48
CA ALA A 91 9.73 8.90 11.63
C ALA A 91 8.84 9.05 10.39
N ASP A 92 7.83 9.90 10.46
CA ASP A 92 6.93 10.20 9.33
C ASP A 92 7.70 10.73 8.11
N ARG A 93 8.65 11.64 8.30
CA ARG A 93 9.53 12.15 7.24
C ARG A 93 10.34 11.02 6.61
N TRP A 94 10.85 10.10 7.44
CA TRP A 94 11.64 8.98 6.95
C TRP A 94 10.80 8.01 6.13
N TYR A 95 9.61 7.68 6.62
CA TYR A 95 8.72 6.72 5.96
C TYR A 95 8.21 7.27 4.63
N ARG A 96 7.85 8.55 4.57
CA ARG A 96 7.55 9.25 3.30
C ARG A 96 8.67 9.12 2.28
N GLY A 97 9.93 9.23 2.70
CA GLY A 97 11.08 9.00 1.83
C GLY A 97 11.16 7.56 1.35
N PHE A 98 11.02 6.58 2.25
CA PHE A 98 11.11 5.15 1.90
C PHE A 98 10.01 4.64 0.96
N THR A 99 8.83 5.27 1.01
CA THR A 99 7.63 4.86 0.27
C THR A 99 7.28 5.80 -0.88
N LYS A 100 8.07 6.86 -1.10
CA LYS A 100 7.82 7.93 -2.08
C LYS A 100 6.41 8.54 -1.92
N THR A 101 6.08 8.94 -0.69
CA THR A 101 4.73 9.41 -0.31
C THR A 101 4.69 10.88 0.06
N VAL A 102 3.70 11.59 -0.48
CA VAL A 102 3.34 12.95 -0.10
C VAL A 102 2.26 12.89 0.97
N PHE A 103 2.44 13.65 2.05
CA PHE A 103 1.43 13.77 3.11
C PHE A 103 0.65 15.07 2.92
N VAL A 104 -0.67 14.97 2.89
CA VAL A 104 -1.60 16.10 2.77
C VAL A 104 -2.43 16.19 4.05
N PRO A 105 -2.40 17.32 4.79
CA PRO A 105 -3.20 17.47 5.99
C PRO A 105 -4.70 17.57 5.64
N GLY A 106 -5.54 16.96 6.47
CA GLY A 106 -6.99 16.91 6.28
C GLY A 106 -7.47 15.65 5.55
N LEU A 107 -8.79 15.52 5.41
CA LEU A 107 -9.42 14.45 4.64
C LEU A 107 -9.62 14.86 3.18
N PRO A 108 -9.68 13.90 2.24
CA PRO A 108 -9.88 14.22 0.84
C PRO A 108 -11.27 14.84 0.56
N PRO A 109 -11.41 15.66 -0.50
CA PRO A 109 -12.64 16.41 -0.77
C PRO A 109 -13.88 15.54 -0.89
N ARG A 110 -13.74 14.34 -1.49
CA ARG A 110 -14.84 13.39 -1.69
C ARG A 110 -15.29 12.72 -0.39
N ALA A 111 -14.40 12.56 0.59
CA ALA A 111 -14.76 12.07 1.92
C ALA A 111 -15.49 13.14 2.75
N ALA A 112 -15.25 14.42 2.45
CA ALA A 112 -16.00 15.53 3.04
C ALA A 112 -17.39 15.73 2.40
N ALA A 113 -17.50 15.50 1.08
CA ALA A 113 -18.75 15.68 0.31
C ALA A 113 -19.76 14.53 0.49
N ALA A 114 -19.34 13.34 0.94
CA ALA A 114 -20.24 12.26 1.32
C ALA A 114 -20.89 12.48 2.71
N ALA A 115 -21.24 13.72 3.02
CA ALA A 115 -22.05 14.02 4.20
C ALA A 115 -23.45 13.45 3.96
N PRO A 116 -23.94 12.52 4.79
CA PRO A 116 -25.38 12.23 4.80
C PRO A 116 -26.10 13.52 5.14
N GLU A 117 -27.25 13.80 4.52
CA GLU A 117 -28.11 14.92 4.92
C GLU A 117 -28.54 14.68 6.38
N VAL A 118 -27.90 15.38 7.32
CA VAL A 118 -28.21 15.32 8.74
C VAL A 118 -29.30 16.35 9.01
N ALA A 119 -30.52 15.89 9.28
CA ALA A 119 -31.59 16.78 9.75
C ALA A 119 -31.52 16.91 11.28
N GLY A 120 -31.28 18.12 11.77
CA GLY A 120 -31.39 18.44 13.18
C GLY A 120 -31.21 19.92 13.50
N ALA A 121 -32.35 20.63 13.58
CA ALA A 121 -32.61 21.90 14.27
C ALA A 121 -32.93 23.15 13.42
N SER A 122 -34.11 23.18 12.77
CA SER A 122 -34.97 24.38 12.72
C SER A 122 -36.35 24.09 12.11
N GLY A 123 -37.41 24.38 12.86
CA GLY A 123 -38.69 24.94 12.38
C GLY A 123 -39.51 24.20 11.31
N ALA A 124 -40.64 23.65 11.77
CA ALA A 124 -41.89 23.32 11.06
C ALA A 124 -42.04 23.76 9.58
N ALA A 125 -42.23 22.79 8.68
CA ALA A 125 -43.28 22.79 7.65
C ALA A 125 -43.35 21.40 6.99
N ALA A 126 -44.55 20.83 6.94
CA ALA A 126 -44.82 19.54 6.32
C ALA A 126 -44.65 19.61 4.80
N ALA A 127 -43.75 18.81 4.24
CA ALA A 127 -43.68 18.50 2.82
C ALA A 127 -43.39 17.01 2.62
N LYS A 128 -44.20 16.36 1.78
CA LYS A 128 -44.14 14.92 1.46
C LYS A 128 -42.75 14.52 0.91
N PRO A 129 -42.24 13.32 1.21
CA PRO A 129 -40.95 12.89 0.69
C PRO A 129 -41.08 12.47 -0.79
N PRO A 130 -40.07 12.76 -1.64
CA PRO A 130 -39.99 12.20 -2.98
C PRO A 130 -39.60 10.72 -2.93
N VAL A 131 -40.07 9.96 -3.92
CA VAL A 131 -39.85 8.52 -4.08
C VAL A 131 -38.40 8.24 -4.44
N GLY A 132 -37.72 7.49 -3.56
CA GLY A 132 -36.31 7.12 -3.68
C GLY A 132 -35.63 7.18 -2.31
N ALA A 133 -36.03 6.28 -1.40
CA ALA A 133 -35.61 6.30 -0.01
C ALA A 133 -34.08 6.14 0.11
N VAL A 134 -33.37 7.24 0.32
CA VAL A 134 -32.05 7.20 0.95
C VAL A 134 -32.30 6.68 2.37
N PRO A 135 -31.76 5.52 2.76
CA PRO A 135 -32.01 5.01 4.09
C PRO A 135 -31.47 6.00 5.12
N PHE A 136 -32.35 6.47 5.99
CA PHE A 136 -32.08 7.46 7.02
C PHE A 136 -30.98 6.95 7.97
N LEU A 137 -29.93 7.76 8.17
CA LEU A 137 -28.87 7.46 9.11
C LEU A 137 -29.28 7.99 10.49
N ASP A 138 -29.70 7.11 11.40
CA ASP A 138 -29.97 7.48 12.78
C ASP A 138 -28.66 7.60 13.57
N VAL A 139 -28.15 8.84 13.66
CA VAL A 139 -26.93 9.16 14.42
C VAL A 139 -27.13 8.92 15.92
N GLY A 140 -28.37 9.05 16.43
CA GLY A 140 -28.69 8.82 17.83
C GLY A 140 -28.52 7.36 18.22
N GLU A 141 -29.02 6.44 17.39
CA GLU A 141 -28.85 5.00 17.58
C GLU A 141 -27.37 4.58 17.50
N LEU A 142 -26.62 5.11 16.53
CA LEU A 142 -25.19 4.81 16.42
C LEU A 142 -24.40 5.34 17.63
N ARG A 143 -24.79 6.49 18.16
CA ARG A 143 -24.22 7.06 19.38
C ARG A 143 -24.51 6.18 20.59
N SER A 144 -25.75 5.72 20.77
CA SER A 144 -26.09 4.83 21.89
C SER A 144 -25.29 3.53 21.79
N LEU A 145 -25.19 2.92 20.60
CA LEU A 145 -24.39 1.71 20.40
C LEU A 145 -22.89 1.91 20.73
N ALA A 146 -22.32 3.05 20.35
CA ALA A 146 -20.93 3.39 20.65
C ALA A 146 -20.71 3.62 22.16
N CYS A 147 -21.63 4.33 22.82
CA CYS A 147 -21.61 4.54 24.26
C CYS A 147 -21.78 3.23 25.03
N ASP A 148 -22.70 2.36 24.60
CA ASP A 148 -22.96 1.07 25.24
C ASP A 148 -21.74 0.15 25.14
N ALA A 149 -21.09 0.09 23.96
CA ALA A 149 -19.84 -0.65 23.80
C ALA A 149 -18.71 -0.10 24.69
N LEU A 150 -18.64 1.23 24.84
CA LEU A 150 -17.66 1.87 25.72
C LEU A 150 -17.94 1.54 27.20
N LEU A 151 -19.18 1.69 27.65
CA LEU A 151 -19.60 1.43 29.03
C LEU A 151 -19.49 -0.05 29.39
N GLN A 152 -19.77 -0.95 28.44
CA GLN A 152 -19.58 -2.38 28.63
C GLN A 152 -18.15 -2.70 29.04
N GLU A 153 -17.17 -2.23 28.28
CA GLU A 153 -15.77 -2.62 28.47
C GLU A 153 -15.05 -1.83 29.57
N SER A 154 -15.55 -0.64 29.90
CA SER A 154 -14.96 0.27 30.89
C SER A 154 -15.61 0.20 32.28
N PHE A 155 -16.93 -0.06 32.35
CA PHE A 155 -17.70 0.01 33.59
C PHE A 155 -18.43 -1.29 33.93
N TYR A 156 -19.25 -1.84 33.02
CA TYR A 156 -20.09 -3.01 33.33
C TYR A 156 -19.30 -4.31 33.47
N GLN A 157 -18.28 -4.52 32.65
CA GLN A 157 -17.50 -5.75 32.71
C GLN A 157 -16.49 -5.71 33.86
N HIS A 158 -16.68 -6.61 34.83
CA HIS A 158 -15.73 -6.80 35.91
C HIS A 158 -14.41 -7.41 35.41
N LYS A 159 -13.43 -6.55 35.14
CA LYS A 159 -12.08 -6.95 34.74
C LYS A 159 -11.11 -6.90 35.92
N LYS A 160 -10.20 -7.87 35.97
CA LYS A 160 -9.02 -7.76 36.85
C LYS A 160 -8.16 -6.59 36.41
N ARG A 161 -7.44 -5.98 37.36
CA ARG A 161 -6.47 -4.92 37.04
C ARG A 161 -5.47 -5.45 36.00
N PRO A 162 -5.23 -4.70 34.91
CA PRO A 162 -4.30 -5.13 33.89
C PRO A 162 -2.87 -5.14 34.43
N HIS A 163 -2.06 -6.07 33.92
CA HIS A 163 -0.62 -6.04 34.15
C HIS A 163 0.02 -4.82 33.48
N LEU A 164 1.22 -4.43 33.95
CA LEU A 164 1.99 -3.33 33.38
C LEU A 164 2.13 -3.52 31.85
N TYR A 165 1.86 -2.46 31.07
CA TYR A 165 1.85 -2.46 29.60
C TYR A 165 0.72 -3.21 28.89
N CYS A 166 -0.20 -3.86 29.61
CA CYS A 166 -1.32 -4.60 29.01
C CYS A 166 -2.66 -3.84 29.08
N HIS A 167 -2.66 -2.58 29.52
CA HIS A 167 -3.89 -1.80 29.65
C HIS A 167 -4.65 -1.66 28.31
N GLN A 168 -3.92 -1.40 27.22
CA GLN A 168 -4.46 -1.27 25.87
C GLN A 168 -5.14 -2.57 25.39
N ASP A 169 -4.61 -3.73 25.75
CA ASP A 169 -5.20 -5.03 25.38
C ASP A 169 -6.45 -5.38 26.20
N HIS A 170 -6.62 -4.77 27.38
CA HIS A 170 -7.73 -5.08 28.30
C HIS A 170 -9.00 -4.29 28.00
N THR A 171 -8.92 -2.96 27.88
CA THR A 171 -10.12 -2.11 27.72
C THR A 171 -10.23 -1.56 26.29
N PRO A 172 -9.24 -0.82 25.76
CA PRO A 172 -9.33 -0.26 24.40
C PRO A 172 -9.44 -1.29 23.27
N GLY A 173 -8.72 -2.41 23.34
CA GLY A 173 -8.74 -3.43 22.29
C GLY A 173 -10.12 -4.08 22.11
N PRO A 174 -10.71 -4.69 23.16
CA PRO A 174 -12.05 -5.25 23.08
C PRO A 174 -13.11 -4.21 22.72
N PHE A 175 -13.02 -2.99 23.27
CA PHE A 175 -13.88 -1.87 22.90
C PHE A 175 -13.84 -1.59 21.40
N LEU A 176 -12.64 -1.48 20.83
CA LEU A 176 -12.48 -1.22 19.39
C LEU A 176 -13.06 -2.36 18.54
N THR A 177 -12.87 -3.61 18.96
CA THR A 177 -13.47 -4.78 18.29
C THR A 177 -14.99 -4.72 18.32
N GLN A 178 -15.58 -4.41 19.48
CA GLN A 178 -17.02 -4.33 19.64
C GLN A 178 -17.59 -3.16 18.82
N LEU A 179 -17.00 -1.97 18.94
CA LEU A 179 -17.39 -0.77 18.22
C LEU A 179 -17.41 -1.01 16.70
N VAL A 180 -16.34 -1.55 16.14
CA VAL A 180 -16.27 -1.79 14.68
C VAL A 180 -17.26 -2.88 14.27
N SER A 181 -17.42 -3.95 15.06
CA SER A 181 -18.35 -5.03 14.74
C SER A 181 -19.81 -4.55 14.75
N THR A 182 -20.21 -3.79 15.78
CA THR A 182 -21.57 -3.24 15.89
C THR A 182 -21.85 -2.22 14.80
N LEU A 183 -20.94 -1.28 14.55
CA LEU A 183 -21.10 -0.30 13.50
C LEU A 183 -21.14 -0.94 12.11
N THR A 184 -20.28 -1.93 11.84
CA THR A 184 -20.31 -2.64 10.56
C THR A 184 -21.65 -3.35 10.37
N ALA A 185 -22.15 -4.04 11.40
CA ALA A 185 -23.44 -4.73 11.34
C ALA A 185 -24.62 -3.77 11.11
N SER A 186 -24.65 -2.62 11.81
CA SER A 186 -25.69 -1.60 11.64
C SER A 186 -25.65 -0.94 10.25
N LEU A 187 -24.44 -0.69 9.74
CA LEU A 187 -24.23 -0.02 8.46
C LEU A 187 -24.37 -0.96 7.24
N CYS A 188 -24.42 -2.28 7.42
CA CYS A 188 -24.64 -3.25 6.33
C CYS A 188 -25.90 -2.94 5.50
N ARG A 189 -26.95 -2.40 6.13
CA ARG A 189 -28.19 -2.01 5.42
C ARG A 189 -27.97 -0.84 4.46
N LEU A 190 -27.04 0.06 4.78
CA LEU A 190 -26.73 1.26 3.99
C LEU A 190 -25.63 0.97 2.96
N ASN A 191 -24.68 0.12 3.32
CA ASN A 191 -23.57 -0.28 2.48
C ASN A 191 -23.51 -1.81 2.34
N PRO A 192 -24.08 -2.39 1.26
CA PRO A 192 -24.09 -3.84 1.06
C PRO A 192 -22.68 -4.42 0.82
N LEU A 193 -21.69 -3.59 0.50
CA LEU A 193 -20.29 -4.00 0.43
C LEU A 193 -19.81 -4.59 1.78
N LEU A 194 -20.27 -4.02 2.90
CA LEU A 194 -19.91 -4.50 4.25
C LEU A 194 -20.54 -5.87 4.55
N ALA A 195 -21.72 -6.17 3.99
CA ALA A 195 -22.34 -7.49 4.17
C ALA A 195 -21.56 -8.62 3.47
N SER A 196 -20.87 -8.29 2.36
CA SER A 196 -19.99 -9.23 1.64
C SER A 196 -18.51 -9.12 2.05
N SER A 197 -18.22 -8.32 3.08
CA SER A 197 -16.86 -8.09 3.56
C SER A 197 -16.42 -9.18 4.55
N SER A 198 -15.11 -9.36 4.68
CA SER A 198 -14.52 -10.13 5.77
C SER A 198 -13.87 -9.21 6.80
N LEU A 199 -14.21 -9.43 8.07
CA LEU A 199 -13.63 -8.74 9.21
C LEU A 199 -12.61 -9.68 9.87
N ASP A 200 -11.32 -9.35 9.76
CA ASP A 200 -10.27 -10.14 10.39
C ASP A 200 -9.82 -9.49 11.72
N LEU A 201 -9.58 -10.33 12.73
CA LEU A 201 -9.06 -9.91 14.04
C LEU A 201 -7.56 -10.18 14.12
N LYS A 202 -6.77 -9.15 14.40
CA LYS A 202 -5.30 -9.20 14.51
C LYS A 202 -4.60 -9.94 13.34
N PRO A 203 -4.95 -9.67 12.06
CA PRO A 203 -4.31 -10.32 10.92
C PRO A 203 -2.86 -9.84 10.76
N GLU A 204 -2.04 -10.63 10.07
CA GLU A 204 -0.71 -10.19 9.65
C GLU A 204 -0.81 -9.48 8.30
N VAL A 205 -0.13 -8.34 8.16
CA VAL A 205 0.02 -7.62 6.89
C VAL A 205 1.50 -7.39 6.65
N ASN A 206 2.01 -7.88 5.53
CA ASN A 206 3.42 -7.89 5.24
C ASN A 206 3.69 -7.37 3.83
N TYR A 207 4.76 -6.58 3.67
CA TYR A 207 5.18 -6.12 2.36
C TYR A 207 6.70 -5.99 2.25
N TYR A 208 7.25 -6.46 1.13
CA TYR A 208 8.68 -6.45 0.81
C TYR A 208 8.93 -5.61 -0.44
N TRP A 209 9.85 -4.66 -0.38
CA TRP A 209 10.22 -3.84 -1.53
C TRP A 209 11.68 -3.39 -1.53
N LEU A 210 12.08 -2.81 -2.65
CA LEU A 210 13.39 -2.22 -2.85
C LEU A 210 13.22 -0.72 -3.08
N HIS A 211 14.05 0.08 -2.43
CA HIS A 211 14.08 1.52 -2.67
C HIS A 211 15.48 2.08 -2.45
N GLY A 212 16.08 2.64 -3.51
CA GLY A 212 17.45 3.15 -3.47
C GLY A 212 18.54 2.07 -3.52
N GLU A 213 19.80 2.53 -3.54
CA GLU A 213 21.00 1.71 -3.59
C GLU A 213 22.04 2.22 -2.59
N GLU A 214 22.85 1.32 -2.06
CA GLU A 214 23.99 1.67 -1.21
C GLU A 214 25.28 1.02 -1.73
N VAL A 215 26.40 1.70 -1.52
CA VAL A 215 27.72 1.11 -1.72
C VAL A 215 28.16 0.46 -0.42
N VAL A 216 28.52 -0.82 -0.48
CA VAL A 216 29.02 -1.56 0.68
C VAL A 216 30.35 -0.97 1.12
N VAL A 217 30.42 -0.51 2.38
CA VAL A 217 31.59 0.20 2.93
C VAL A 217 32.66 -0.77 3.47
N HIS A 218 32.23 -1.85 4.13
CA HIS A 218 33.11 -2.79 4.83
C HIS A 218 32.88 -4.25 4.40
N GLY A 219 33.86 -5.11 4.66
CA GLY A 219 33.81 -6.55 4.36
C GLY A 219 34.18 -6.92 2.93
N HIS A 220 34.10 -8.21 2.61
CA HIS A 220 34.55 -8.77 1.31
C HIS A 220 33.78 -8.27 0.07
N ARG A 221 32.63 -7.62 0.27
CA ARG A 221 31.81 -7.01 -0.80
C ARG A 221 32.05 -5.50 -0.96
N LYS A 222 33.08 -4.94 -0.33
CA LYS A 222 33.41 -3.51 -0.36
C LYS A 222 33.42 -2.97 -1.81
N GLY A 223 32.85 -1.78 -2.00
CA GLY A 223 32.79 -1.09 -3.29
C GLY A 223 31.73 -1.62 -4.26
N ARG A 224 30.97 -2.67 -3.90
CA ARG A 224 29.86 -3.17 -4.72
C ARG A 224 28.58 -2.38 -4.39
N VAL A 225 27.81 -2.09 -5.44
CA VAL A 225 26.45 -1.53 -5.33
C VAL A 225 25.46 -2.65 -5.00
N ASP A 226 24.72 -2.47 -3.91
CA ASP A 226 23.65 -3.37 -3.43
C ASP A 226 22.36 -2.55 -3.27
N PRO A 227 21.21 -3.02 -3.79
CA PRO A 227 19.95 -2.33 -3.55
C PRO A 227 19.55 -2.41 -2.07
N VAL A 228 18.94 -1.34 -1.59
CA VAL A 228 18.41 -1.28 -0.22
C VAL A 228 17.03 -1.93 -0.21
N ARG A 229 16.84 -2.85 0.73
CA ARG A 229 15.65 -3.69 0.87
C ARG A 229 14.92 -3.32 2.14
N PHE A 230 13.59 -3.31 2.08
CA PHE A 230 12.72 -3.01 3.21
C PHE A 230 11.67 -4.10 3.36
N GLN A 231 11.25 -4.32 4.59
CA GLN A 231 10.12 -5.16 4.96
C GLN A 231 9.30 -4.44 6.02
N ILE A 232 7.99 -4.39 5.84
CA ILE A 232 7.03 -4.04 6.89
C ILE A 232 6.37 -5.34 7.32
N ASP A 233 6.39 -5.60 8.62
CA ASP A 233 5.63 -6.67 9.26
C ASP A 233 4.68 -6.01 10.26
N ASP A 234 3.42 -5.87 9.85
CA ASP A 234 2.38 -5.15 10.58
C ASP A 234 1.30 -6.11 11.09
N LYS A 235 0.63 -5.70 12.17
CA LYS A 235 -0.45 -6.43 12.82
C LYS A 235 -1.54 -5.44 13.24
N PRO A 236 -2.38 -4.95 12.30
CA PRO A 236 -3.54 -4.14 12.65
C PRO A 236 -4.43 -4.88 13.67
N HIS A 237 -5.15 -4.15 14.51
CA HIS A 237 -6.08 -4.77 15.46
C HIS A 237 -7.27 -5.39 14.74
N LEU A 238 -7.79 -4.68 13.74
CA LEU A 238 -8.87 -5.15 12.85
C LEU A 238 -8.57 -4.72 11.42
N GLN A 239 -9.07 -5.48 10.46
CA GLN A 239 -9.16 -5.00 9.09
C GLN A 239 -10.44 -5.50 8.43
N ILE A 240 -10.99 -4.67 7.55
CA ILE A 240 -12.14 -5.01 6.71
C ILE A 240 -11.60 -5.22 5.30
N ARG A 241 -11.78 -6.42 4.75
CA ARG A 241 -11.47 -6.74 3.35
C ARG A 241 -12.75 -6.92 2.56
N VAL A 242 -12.70 -6.52 1.30
CA VAL A 242 -13.86 -6.46 0.40
C VAL A 242 -13.52 -7.10 -0.94
N PRO A 243 -14.53 -7.62 -1.66
CA PRO A 243 -14.31 -8.25 -2.96
C PRO A 243 -14.08 -7.24 -4.09
N LYS A 244 -14.52 -5.99 -3.92
CA LYS A 244 -14.40 -4.93 -4.92
C LYS A 244 -13.54 -3.78 -4.42
N GLN A 245 -12.73 -3.23 -5.31
CA GLN A 245 -11.80 -2.14 -5.02
C GLN A 245 -12.54 -0.82 -4.71
N LEU A 246 -12.03 -0.07 -3.73
CA LEU A 246 -12.51 1.28 -3.43
C LEU A 246 -12.21 2.25 -4.59
N PRO A 247 -13.07 3.28 -4.78
CA PRO A 247 -12.87 4.23 -5.86
C PRO A 247 -11.62 5.11 -5.61
N GLU A 248 -10.99 5.55 -6.68
CA GLU A 248 -9.91 6.53 -6.59
C GLU A 248 -10.38 7.85 -5.98
N ILE A 249 -9.47 8.50 -5.25
CA ILE A 249 -9.72 9.79 -4.60
C ILE A 249 -9.34 10.92 -5.55
N VAL A 250 -8.14 10.83 -6.11
CA VAL A 250 -7.60 11.74 -7.14
C VAL A 250 -7.14 10.94 -8.35
N PRO A 251 -7.10 11.53 -9.56
CA PRO A 251 -6.55 10.87 -10.73
C PRO A 251 -5.10 10.40 -10.53
N LEU A 252 -4.72 9.30 -11.18
CA LEU A 252 -3.41 8.63 -11.04
C LEU A 252 -2.19 9.56 -11.23
N GLU A 253 -2.29 10.52 -12.15
CA GLU A 253 -1.19 11.44 -12.52
C GLU A 253 -1.15 12.73 -11.70
N SER A 254 -1.96 12.84 -10.64
CA SER A 254 -2.02 14.06 -9.83
C SER A 254 -0.74 14.23 -8.99
N ASP A 255 -0.08 15.38 -9.10
CA ASP A 255 1.02 15.76 -8.22
C ASP A 255 0.52 16.78 -7.18
N LEU A 256 0.58 16.41 -5.90
CA LEU A 256 0.11 17.23 -4.78
C LEU A 256 1.25 17.78 -3.91
N GLY A 257 2.51 17.52 -4.27
CA GLY A 257 3.64 18.10 -3.55
C GLY A 257 4.91 17.25 -3.57
N GLU A 258 5.85 17.61 -2.70
CA GLU A 258 7.18 17.01 -2.71
C GLU A 258 7.36 15.93 -1.64
N VAL A 259 8.17 14.93 -2.01
CA VAL A 259 8.61 13.86 -1.11
C VAL A 259 9.86 14.35 -0.38
N PRO A 260 9.97 14.18 0.95
CA PRO A 260 11.16 14.58 1.68
C PRO A 260 12.38 13.80 1.22
N VAL A 261 13.46 14.51 0.89
CA VAL A 261 14.77 13.91 0.64
C VAL A 261 15.50 13.70 1.97
N ILE A 262 16.15 12.55 2.09
CA ILE A 262 16.88 12.12 3.28
C ILE A 262 18.33 11.85 2.85
N ASP A 263 19.25 12.67 3.33
CA ASP A 263 20.68 12.58 2.96
C ASP A 263 21.45 11.57 3.83
N HIS A 264 20.76 10.89 4.73
CA HIS A 264 21.33 9.98 5.71
C HIS A 264 20.93 8.54 5.47
N LYS A 265 21.79 7.61 5.89
CA LYS A 265 21.49 6.18 5.82
C LYS A 265 20.29 5.85 6.73
N PRO A 266 19.39 4.93 6.32
CA PRO A 266 18.26 4.49 7.16
C PRO A 266 18.68 3.99 8.55
N SER A 267 19.91 3.48 8.69
CA SER A 267 20.50 3.06 9.97
C SER A 267 20.71 4.19 11.00
N LYS A 268 20.49 5.46 10.65
CA LYS A 268 20.50 6.57 11.61
C LYS A 268 19.19 6.71 12.37
N LEU A 269 18.09 6.23 11.79
CA LEU A 269 16.88 5.89 12.55
C LEU A 269 17.18 4.59 13.33
N PRO A 270 16.50 4.28 14.45
CA PRO A 270 16.59 2.96 15.10
C PRO A 270 15.95 1.84 14.26
N LEU A 271 16.41 1.69 13.01
CA LEU A 271 16.06 0.67 12.04
C LEU A 271 17.25 -0.25 11.80
N PHE A 272 17.01 -1.55 11.95
CA PHE A 272 18.03 -2.57 11.88
C PHE A 272 17.81 -3.49 10.69
N LYS A 273 18.92 -3.96 10.10
CA LYS A 273 18.87 -4.96 9.04
C LYS A 273 18.73 -6.35 9.65
N ARG A 274 17.76 -7.13 9.17
CA ARG A 274 17.59 -8.55 9.50
C ARG A 274 17.48 -9.36 8.21
N GLN A 275 17.69 -10.66 8.28
CA GLN A 275 17.51 -11.56 7.15
C GLN A 275 16.57 -12.70 7.56
N TYR A 276 15.45 -12.79 6.87
CA TYR A 276 14.42 -13.82 7.04
C TYR A 276 13.59 -13.86 5.75
N GLU A 277 12.57 -14.71 5.73
CA GLU A 277 11.64 -14.85 4.61
C GLU A 277 11.04 -13.51 4.17
N ASN A 278 10.97 -13.30 2.85
CA ASN A 278 10.30 -12.14 2.26
C ASN A 278 8.82 -12.44 2.13
N LYS A 279 7.99 -11.68 2.85
CA LYS A 279 6.55 -11.91 2.91
C LYS A 279 5.81 -10.75 2.25
N VAL A 280 4.88 -11.09 1.37
CA VAL A 280 3.86 -10.20 0.83
C VAL A 280 2.52 -10.85 1.15
N PHE A 281 1.76 -10.24 2.06
CA PHE A 281 0.56 -10.84 2.60
C PHE A 281 -0.42 -9.76 3.04
N ILE A 282 -1.69 -9.89 2.64
CA ILE A 282 -2.74 -8.89 2.91
C ILE A 282 -3.64 -9.26 4.11
N GLY A 283 -3.35 -10.36 4.80
CA GLY A 283 -4.21 -10.98 5.82
C GLY A 283 -4.93 -12.25 5.33
N SER A 284 -4.94 -12.50 4.02
CA SER A 284 -5.43 -13.76 3.44
C SER A 284 -4.60 -14.18 2.23
N LYS A 285 -4.78 -15.44 1.81
CA LYS A 285 -4.10 -16.03 0.65
C LYS A 285 -4.68 -15.50 -0.66
N VAL A 286 -3.94 -15.67 -1.75
CA VAL A 286 -4.29 -15.16 -3.09
C VAL A 286 -5.62 -15.72 -3.60
N ALA A 287 -5.99 -16.94 -3.19
CA ALA A 287 -7.24 -17.59 -3.60
C ALA A 287 -8.52 -16.97 -2.99
N ASP A 288 -8.39 -16.11 -1.97
CA ASP A 288 -9.54 -15.50 -1.31
C ASP A 288 -10.18 -14.40 -2.20
N PRO A 289 -11.50 -14.44 -2.43
CA PRO A 289 -12.20 -13.41 -3.21
C PRO A 289 -12.07 -12.00 -2.60
N CYS A 290 -11.95 -11.87 -1.28
CA CYS A 290 -11.80 -10.59 -0.58
C CYS A 290 -10.33 -10.12 -0.61
N CYS A 291 -9.86 -9.78 -1.80
CA CYS A 291 -8.47 -9.41 -2.07
C CYS A 291 -8.18 -7.90 -1.96
N TYR A 292 -9.21 -7.06 -1.77
CA TYR A 292 -9.07 -5.61 -1.61
C TYR A 292 -9.29 -5.17 -0.17
N GLY A 293 -8.58 -4.13 0.25
CA GLY A 293 -8.71 -3.54 1.58
C GLY A 293 -9.72 -2.40 1.59
N HIS A 294 -10.56 -2.35 2.61
CA HIS A 294 -11.47 -1.24 2.87
C HIS A 294 -10.88 -0.31 3.93
N THR A 295 -10.99 -0.70 5.20
CA THR A 295 -10.51 0.08 6.36
C THR A 295 -9.71 -0.80 7.33
N GLN A 296 -8.57 -0.31 7.79
CA GLN A 296 -7.78 -0.89 8.88
C GLN A 296 -7.97 -0.11 10.18
N PHE A 297 -7.95 -0.82 11.31
CA PHE A 297 -7.97 -0.22 12.64
C PHE A 297 -6.72 -0.60 13.40
N HIS A 298 -5.99 0.42 13.85
CA HIS A 298 -4.72 0.28 14.54
C HIS A 298 -4.85 0.77 15.96
N LEU A 299 -4.53 -0.10 16.92
CA LEU A 299 -4.45 0.24 18.33
C LEU A 299 -3.00 0.52 18.71
N ILE A 300 -2.74 1.72 19.24
CA ILE A 300 -1.41 2.10 19.72
C ILE A 300 -1.09 1.32 21.00
N PRO A 301 0.07 0.64 21.09
CA PRO A 301 0.45 -0.14 22.25
C PRO A 301 0.78 0.78 23.42
N ASP A 302 0.64 0.28 24.65
CA ASP A 302 0.83 1.10 25.84
C ASP A 302 2.24 1.73 25.90
N LYS A 303 3.27 1.06 25.36
CA LYS A 303 4.64 1.60 25.25
C LYS A 303 4.71 2.97 24.57
N LEU A 304 3.80 3.24 23.64
CA LEU A 304 3.72 4.48 22.86
C LEU A 304 2.58 5.40 23.33
N ASN A 305 2.01 5.16 24.51
CA ASN A 305 0.93 5.93 25.09
C ASN A 305 1.28 7.43 25.17
N ARG A 306 0.31 8.28 24.79
CA ARG A 306 0.37 9.75 24.83
C ARG A 306 0.88 10.28 26.17
N GLN A 307 0.42 9.75 27.30
CA GLN A 307 0.84 10.24 28.63
C GLN A 307 2.34 10.08 28.87
N ARG A 308 2.98 9.05 28.30
CA ARG A 308 4.43 8.86 28.43
C ARG A 308 5.21 9.86 27.59
N LEU A 309 4.69 10.23 26.43
CA LEU A 309 5.28 11.25 25.57
C LEU A 309 5.23 12.63 26.22
N VAL A 310 4.08 13.00 26.79
CA VAL A 310 3.92 14.24 27.57
C VAL A 310 4.93 14.29 28.71
N LYS A 311 5.05 13.22 29.51
CA LYS A 311 6.04 13.13 30.60
C LYS A 311 7.50 13.22 30.12
N ALA A 312 7.76 12.86 28.87
CA ALA A 312 9.09 12.92 28.25
C ALA A 312 9.34 14.23 27.49
N ASN A 313 8.42 15.21 27.54
CA ASN A 313 8.47 16.45 26.77
C ASN A 313 8.54 16.24 25.24
N LEU A 314 7.82 15.24 24.73
CA LEU A 314 7.79 14.85 23.31
C LEU A 314 6.36 14.91 22.74
N GLU A 315 5.64 15.99 23.03
CA GLU A 315 4.24 16.18 22.62
C GLU A 315 4.10 16.34 21.10
N ASP A 316 5.07 17.01 20.48
CA ASP A 316 5.20 17.18 19.03
C ASP A 316 5.27 15.84 18.28
N GLN A 317 5.75 14.80 18.95
CA GLN A 317 5.91 13.46 18.37
C GLN A 317 4.63 12.62 18.39
N ILE A 318 3.56 13.07 19.05
CA ILE A 318 2.30 12.30 19.14
C ILE A 318 1.71 12.11 17.74
N GLU A 319 1.49 13.21 17.00
CA GLU A 319 0.91 13.14 15.66
C GLU A 319 1.88 12.56 14.63
N VAL A 320 3.18 12.82 14.79
CA VAL A 320 4.23 12.20 13.97
C VAL A 320 4.13 10.68 13.99
N ARG A 321 3.90 10.07 15.17
CA ARG A 321 3.75 8.62 15.31
C ARG A 321 2.48 8.10 14.65
N ASN A 322 1.36 8.81 14.82
CA ASN A 322 0.10 8.46 14.15
C ASN A 322 0.27 8.46 12.63
N ARG A 323 0.90 9.52 12.08
CA ARG A 323 1.20 9.66 10.65
C ARG A 323 2.15 8.58 10.16
N ALA A 324 3.24 8.31 10.88
CA ALA A 324 4.19 7.26 10.52
C ALA A 324 3.51 5.88 10.46
N ASN A 325 2.66 5.57 11.44
CA ASN A 325 1.88 4.33 11.46
C ASN A 325 0.92 4.26 10.25
N GLY A 326 0.12 5.31 10.04
CA GLY A 326 -0.82 5.39 8.92
C GLY A 326 -0.13 5.22 7.56
N ILE A 327 1.01 5.88 7.34
CA ILE A 327 1.78 5.79 6.09
C ILE A 327 2.33 4.38 5.88
N ALA A 328 3.00 3.80 6.89
CA ALA A 328 3.63 2.49 6.74
C ALA A 328 2.59 1.37 6.55
N SER A 329 1.57 1.32 7.41
CA SER A 329 0.53 0.30 7.36
C SER A 329 -0.26 0.36 6.04
N LEU A 330 -0.70 1.55 5.63
CA LEU A 330 -1.48 1.69 4.40
C LEU A 330 -0.64 1.47 3.15
N PHE A 331 0.62 1.89 3.14
CA PHE A 331 1.53 1.56 2.03
C PHE A 331 1.72 0.04 1.92
N ALA A 332 2.04 -0.64 3.03
CA ALA A 332 2.22 -2.09 3.03
C ALA A 332 0.96 -2.81 2.53
N TRP A 333 -0.21 -2.38 2.98
CA TRP A 333 -1.47 -3.01 2.62
C TRP A 333 -1.84 -2.78 1.15
N THR A 334 -1.83 -1.54 0.67
CA THR A 334 -2.15 -1.21 -0.72
C THR A 334 -1.15 -1.83 -1.70
N ALA A 335 0.14 -1.83 -1.36
CA ALA A 335 1.17 -2.39 -2.21
C ALA A 335 1.10 -3.93 -2.26
N ALA A 336 0.76 -4.59 -1.16
CA ALA A 336 0.51 -6.03 -1.15
C ALA A 336 -0.75 -6.39 -1.97
N GLN A 337 -1.83 -5.59 -1.89
CA GLN A 337 -3.01 -5.75 -2.74
C GLN A 337 -2.67 -5.62 -4.23
N ALA A 338 -1.87 -4.62 -4.60
CA ALA A 338 -1.42 -4.43 -5.98
C ALA A 338 -0.55 -5.61 -6.47
N MET A 339 0.33 -6.15 -5.61
CA MET A 339 1.09 -7.36 -5.94
C MET A 339 0.22 -8.61 -6.12
N TYR A 340 -0.89 -8.73 -5.38
CA TYR A 340 -1.87 -9.79 -5.60
C TYR A 340 -2.58 -9.66 -6.95
N GLN A 341 -2.58 -8.49 -7.56
CA GLN A 341 -3.09 -8.27 -8.93
C GLN A 341 -1.99 -8.42 -10.00
N GLY A 342 -0.76 -8.78 -9.61
CA GLY A 342 0.38 -8.99 -10.51
C GLY A 342 1.21 -7.75 -10.83
N PHE A 343 0.90 -6.59 -10.22
CA PHE A 343 1.73 -5.39 -10.31
C PHE A 343 2.98 -5.52 -9.43
N TRP A 344 4.10 -4.93 -9.86
CA TRP A 344 5.36 -4.95 -9.10
C TRP A 344 6.27 -3.83 -9.60
N SER A 345 7.53 -3.78 -9.14
CA SER A 345 8.42 -2.64 -9.41
C SER A 345 8.63 -2.28 -10.88
N GLU A 346 8.57 -3.26 -11.79
CA GLU A 346 8.69 -3.04 -13.25
C GLU A 346 7.32 -2.90 -13.94
N ALA A 347 6.33 -3.70 -13.54
CA ALA A 347 4.96 -3.57 -14.02
C ALA A 347 4.16 -2.68 -13.05
N ASP A 348 4.33 -1.37 -13.18
CA ASP A 348 3.69 -0.40 -12.31
C ASP A 348 2.15 -0.44 -12.43
N VAL A 349 1.48 0.12 -11.44
CA VAL A 349 0.01 0.12 -11.36
C VAL A 349 -0.61 0.94 -12.50
N THR A 350 -1.65 0.38 -13.12
CA THR A 350 -2.44 1.06 -14.16
C THR A 350 -3.63 1.83 -13.60
N ARG A 351 -4.03 1.52 -12.36
CA ARG A 351 -5.09 2.16 -11.60
C ARG A 351 -4.65 2.32 -10.15
N PRO A 352 -5.05 3.37 -9.44
CA PRO A 352 -4.62 3.59 -8.08
C PRO A 352 -5.31 2.63 -7.10
N PHE A 353 -4.61 2.23 -6.04
CA PHE A 353 -5.18 1.43 -4.95
C PHE A 353 -5.41 2.32 -3.74
N VAL A 354 -6.66 2.37 -3.28
CA VAL A 354 -7.08 3.20 -2.14
C VAL A 354 -7.36 2.31 -0.94
N SER A 355 -6.87 2.71 0.23
CA SER A 355 -7.25 2.09 1.51
C SER A 355 -7.32 3.14 2.60
N GLN A 356 -8.12 2.86 3.62
CA GLN A 356 -8.37 3.74 4.76
C GLN A 356 -7.79 3.12 6.03
N ALA A 357 -7.34 3.95 6.97
CA ALA A 357 -6.97 3.50 8.30
C ALA A 357 -7.43 4.47 9.38
N VAL A 358 -7.77 3.91 10.53
CA VAL A 358 -8.04 4.64 11.76
C VAL A 358 -7.01 4.21 12.79
N VAL A 359 -6.25 5.17 13.30
CA VAL A 359 -5.26 4.96 14.36
C VAL A 359 -5.83 5.52 15.66
N THR A 360 -5.86 4.71 16.71
CA THR A 360 -6.43 5.10 18.01
C THR A 360 -5.61 4.58 19.19
N ASP A 361 -5.63 5.31 20.30
CA ASP A 361 -5.14 4.87 21.61
C ASP A 361 -6.29 4.42 22.55
N GLY A 362 -7.51 4.27 22.00
CA GLY A 362 -8.74 3.98 22.73
C GLY A 362 -9.59 5.20 23.05
N LYS A 363 -8.99 6.39 23.11
CA LYS A 363 -9.71 7.65 23.39
C LYS A 363 -9.62 8.63 22.22
N TYR A 364 -8.43 8.80 21.65
CA TYR A 364 -8.18 9.70 20.54
C TYR A 364 -8.12 8.93 19.23
N PHE A 365 -8.72 9.51 18.19
CA PHE A 365 -8.84 8.89 16.87
C PHE A 365 -8.22 9.82 15.83
N ALA A 366 -7.34 9.26 15.01
CA ALA A 366 -6.75 9.90 13.84
C ALA A 366 -7.14 9.12 12.59
N PHE A 367 -7.58 9.83 11.55
CA PHE A 367 -8.12 9.25 10.33
C PHE A 367 -7.13 9.45 9.18
N PHE A 368 -6.86 8.37 8.45
CA PHE A 368 -5.94 8.36 7.32
C PHE A 368 -6.56 7.73 6.08
N CYS A 369 -6.31 8.34 4.93
CA CYS A 369 -6.60 7.77 3.62
C CYS A 369 -5.30 7.67 2.84
N TYR A 370 -5.09 6.57 2.13
CA TYR A 370 -3.90 6.38 1.32
C TYR A 370 -4.29 5.99 -0.09
N GLN A 371 -3.62 6.59 -1.07
CA GLN A 371 -3.73 6.24 -2.46
C GLN A 371 -2.34 5.87 -3.00
N LEU A 372 -2.22 4.61 -3.43
CA LEU A 372 -1.06 4.07 -4.08
C LEU A 372 -1.14 4.36 -5.58
N ASN A 373 -0.24 5.22 -6.07
CA ASN A 373 -0.13 5.61 -7.47
C ASN A 373 1.08 4.97 -8.15
N THR A 374 2.05 4.47 -7.38
CA THR A 374 3.23 3.81 -7.94
C THR A 374 3.88 2.80 -6.99
N LEU A 375 4.37 1.70 -7.57
CA LEU A 375 5.24 0.69 -6.97
C LEU A 375 6.69 0.74 -7.50
N ALA A 376 6.93 1.56 -8.52
CA ALA A 376 8.22 1.71 -9.19
C ALA A 376 9.19 2.55 -8.35
N LEU A 377 9.74 1.92 -7.31
CA LEU A 377 10.63 2.54 -6.31
C LEU A 377 12.11 2.21 -6.50
N THR A 378 12.47 1.38 -7.49
CA THR A 378 13.88 1.03 -7.75
C THR A 378 14.62 2.20 -8.43
N VAL A 379 15.95 2.23 -8.34
CA VAL A 379 16.75 3.30 -8.96
C VAL A 379 16.60 3.35 -10.49
N GLU A 380 16.25 2.22 -11.10
CA GLU A 380 16.03 2.11 -12.55
C GLU A 380 14.67 2.68 -12.93
N THR A 381 13.61 2.32 -12.21
CA THR A 381 12.24 2.71 -12.58
C THR A 381 11.85 4.08 -12.07
N ILE A 382 12.45 4.57 -10.98
CA ILE A 382 12.13 5.88 -10.41
C ILE A 382 12.56 7.05 -11.32
N ARG A 383 13.59 6.87 -12.16
CA ARG A 383 14.12 7.94 -13.04
C ARG A 383 13.10 8.44 -14.05
N ASN A 384 12.26 7.54 -14.55
CA ASN A 384 11.27 7.84 -15.58
C ASN A 384 9.86 7.99 -15.00
N ASN A 385 9.73 7.97 -13.66
CA ASN A 385 8.44 7.97 -12.99
C ASN A 385 8.27 9.21 -12.11
N SER A 386 7.46 10.15 -12.60
CA SER A 386 7.06 11.36 -11.87
C SER A 386 6.00 11.10 -10.80
N ARG A 387 5.25 10.00 -10.86
CA ARG A 387 4.15 9.69 -9.95
C ARG A 387 4.64 9.50 -8.52
N LYS A 388 3.82 9.92 -7.57
CA LYS A 388 4.06 9.83 -6.12
C LYS A 388 2.83 9.28 -5.45
N ASN A 389 3.04 8.53 -4.36
CA ASN A 389 1.95 8.06 -3.53
C ASN A 389 1.42 9.20 -2.65
N ILE A 390 0.17 9.12 -2.23
CA ILE A 390 -0.48 10.19 -1.47
C ILE A 390 -1.09 9.61 -0.19
N CYS A 391 -0.87 10.29 0.93
CA CYS A 391 -1.50 9.99 2.20
C CYS A 391 -2.16 11.26 2.75
N TRP A 392 -3.46 11.20 2.98
CA TRP A 392 -4.24 12.20 3.70
C TRP A 392 -4.33 11.81 5.15
N GLY A 393 -4.29 12.78 6.06
CA GLY A 393 -4.41 12.50 7.48
C GLY A 393 -4.93 13.69 8.28
N THR A 394 -5.76 13.41 9.27
CA THR A 394 -6.21 14.39 10.26
C THR A 394 -5.34 14.35 11.52
N GLU A 395 -5.39 15.41 12.31
CA GLU A 395 -4.91 15.38 13.69
C GLU A 395 -5.84 14.50 14.54
N SER A 396 -5.31 13.98 15.65
CA SER A 396 -6.09 13.12 16.54
C SER A 396 -7.08 13.92 17.39
N LYS A 397 -8.35 13.50 17.39
CA LYS A 397 -9.42 14.10 18.20
C LYS A 397 -9.95 13.09 19.23
N PRO A 398 -10.28 13.52 20.47
CA PRO A 398 -10.88 12.64 21.46
C PRO A 398 -12.32 12.29 21.07
N LEU A 399 -12.71 11.03 21.26
CA LEU A 399 -14.08 10.53 21.09
C LEU A 399 -14.96 10.85 22.31
N TYR A 400 -14.38 10.88 23.50
CA TYR A 400 -15.06 11.20 24.75
C TYR A 400 -14.07 11.87 25.72
N ASP A 401 -14.58 12.58 26.73
CA ASP A 401 -13.73 13.21 27.74
C ASP A 401 -13.44 12.27 28.90
N VAL A 402 -14.48 11.81 29.59
CA VAL A 402 -14.37 10.95 30.77
C VAL A 402 -15.56 9.99 30.85
N VAL A 403 -15.33 8.78 31.35
CA VAL A 403 -16.38 7.83 31.72
C VAL A 403 -16.47 7.79 33.25
N GLU A 404 -17.61 8.24 33.78
CA GLU A 404 -17.86 8.37 35.23
C GLU A 404 -19.31 7.97 35.53
N ASP A 405 -19.52 7.27 36.65
CA ASP A 405 -20.84 6.91 37.20
C ASP A 405 -21.79 6.24 36.18
N GLY A 406 -21.25 5.38 35.31
CA GLY A 406 -22.04 4.70 34.28
C GLY A 406 -22.49 5.60 33.13
N SER A 407 -21.89 6.79 32.98
CA SER A 407 -22.19 7.75 31.92
C SER A 407 -20.94 8.20 31.17
N VAL A 408 -21.08 8.43 29.87
CA VAL A 408 -20.01 8.96 29.01
C VAL A 408 -20.18 10.48 28.90
N LYS A 409 -19.24 11.24 29.46
CA LYS A 409 -19.24 12.71 29.41
C LYS A 409 -18.41 13.19 28.22
N GLY A 410 -18.89 14.26 27.56
CA GLY A 410 -18.18 14.91 26.46
C GLY A 410 -18.01 14.05 25.19
N PHE A 411 -19.02 13.26 24.84
CA PHE A 411 -18.97 12.45 23.61
C PHE A 411 -18.95 13.33 22.36
N ASN A 412 -18.01 13.07 21.46
CA ASN A 412 -17.78 13.83 20.26
C ASN A 412 -18.40 13.15 19.02
N ASP A 413 -19.56 13.65 18.60
CA ASP A 413 -20.29 13.12 17.45
C ASP A 413 -19.52 13.29 16.13
N GLU A 414 -18.63 14.28 16.01
CA GLU A 414 -17.83 14.48 14.79
C GLU A 414 -16.93 13.28 14.48
N VAL A 415 -16.31 12.71 15.52
CA VAL A 415 -15.41 11.55 15.39
C VAL A 415 -16.20 10.31 14.97
N LEU A 416 -17.37 10.11 15.58
CA LEU A 416 -18.27 9.02 15.20
C LEU A 416 -18.74 9.17 13.75
N LEU A 417 -19.17 10.37 13.35
CA LEU A 417 -19.59 10.65 11.98
C LEU A 417 -18.46 10.43 10.97
N GLN A 418 -17.21 10.79 11.30
CA GLN A 418 -16.06 10.51 10.44
C GLN A 418 -15.81 9.01 10.28
N LEU A 419 -15.93 8.24 11.36
CA LEU A 419 -15.79 6.78 11.33
C LEU A 419 -16.89 6.12 10.50
N VAL A 420 -18.14 6.57 10.65
CA VAL A 420 -19.27 6.12 9.82
C VAL A 420 -19.05 6.46 8.35
N ARG A 421 -18.56 7.67 8.02
CA ARG A 421 -18.24 8.06 6.63
C ARG A 421 -17.19 7.16 5.99
N PHE A 422 -16.18 6.72 6.76
CA PHE A 422 -15.18 5.77 6.28
C PHE A 422 -15.86 4.44 5.92
N LEU A 423 -16.65 3.87 6.85
CA LEU A 423 -17.36 2.60 6.65
C LEU A 423 -18.39 2.65 5.51
N LEU A 424 -19.01 3.79 5.26
CA LEU A 424 -19.97 3.99 4.15
C LEU A 424 -19.30 4.15 2.78
N ASN A 425 -17.98 4.27 2.70
CA ASN A 425 -17.29 4.38 1.43
C ASN A 425 -17.50 3.11 0.59
N ARG A 426 -17.91 3.29 -0.67
CA ARG A 426 -18.28 2.20 -1.59
C ARG A 426 -17.85 2.49 -3.03
N PRO A 427 -17.58 1.45 -3.84
CA PRO A 427 -17.37 1.61 -5.27
C PRO A 427 -18.62 2.19 -5.96
N LYS A 428 -18.43 2.83 -7.12
CA LYS A 428 -19.53 3.41 -7.91
C LYS A 428 -20.48 2.34 -8.47
N GLU A 429 -19.97 1.13 -8.70
CA GLU A 429 -20.73 -0.02 -9.19
C GLU A 429 -20.62 -1.16 -8.17
N LEU A 430 -21.76 -1.60 -7.64
CA LEU A 430 -21.86 -2.66 -6.64
C LEU A 430 -22.07 -4.04 -7.24
#